data_AF-A0A661XWL7-F1
#
_entry.id   AF-A0A661XWL7-F1
#
_cell.length_a   1.000
_cell.length_b   1.000
_cell.length_c   1.000
_cell.angle_alpha   90.00
_cell.angle_beta   90.00
_cell.angle_gamma   90.00
#
_symmetry.space_group_name_H-M   'P 1'
#
loop_
_entity.id
_entity.type
_entity.pdbx_description
1 polymer ?
#
loop_
_entity_poly.entity_id
_entity_poly.type
_entity_poly.pdbx_seq_one_letter_code
_entity_poly.pdbx_strand_id
1 'polypeptide(L)' 'MKTPYIIGITGGSGSGKTRFLNTLLEQFSSTQVCLVSQDNYYRKRDEQPVDSQGVKNFD' A
#
# COMPACT_ATOMS: atom_id res chain seq x y z
N MET A 1 -6.96 22.73 -13.09
CA MET A 1 -7.02 21.37 -12.51
C MET A 1 -7.00 21.50 -10.99
N LYS A 2 -7.77 20.69 -10.25
CA LYS A 2 -7.67 20.64 -8.78
C LYS A 2 -6.51 19.72 -8.40
N THR A 3 -5.67 20.14 -7.46
CA THR A 3 -4.68 19.26 -6.84
C THR A 3 -5.40 18.19 -6.02
N PRO A 4 -5.11 16.90 -6.19
CA PRO A 4 -5.72 15.85 -5.38
C PRO A 4 -5.20 15.91 -3.93
N TYR A 5 -6.01 15.43 -3.00
CA TYR A 5 -5.58 15.17 -1.63
C TYR A 5 -4.95 13.77 -1.55
N ILE A 6 -3.78 13.67 -0.90
CA ILE A 6 -3.08 12.40 -0.72
C ILE A 6 -3.19 11.99 0.75
N ILE A 7 -3.67 10.76 0.98
CA ILE A 7 -3.80 10.16 2.31
C ILE A 7 -2.96 8.89 2.34
N GLY A 8 -1.96 8.84 3.23
CA GLY A 8 -1.15 7.65 3.47
C GLY A 8 -1.77 6.79 4.58
N ILE A 9 -1.98 5.49 4.31
CA ILE A 9 -2.44 4.52 5.30
C ILE A 9 -1.28 3.56 5.59
N THR A 10 -0.76 3.59 6.81
CA THR A 10 0.39 2.77 7.24
C THR A 10 0.01 1.87 8.42
N GLY A 11 0.87 0.88 8.73
CA GLY A 11 0.69 -0.07 9.83
C GLY A 11 1.32 -1.43 9.53
N GLY A 12 1.61 -2.19 10.59
CA GLY A 12 2.22 -3.52 10.49
C GLY A 12 1.34 -4.55 9.76
N SER A 13 1.92 -5.70 9.42
CA SER A 13 1.13 -6.83 8.89
C SER A 13 0.04 -7.25 9.88
N GLY A 14 -1.15 -7.60 9.38
CA GLY A 14 -2.29 -7.99 10.23
C GLY A 14 -3.00 -6.84 10.96
N SER A 15 -2.58 -5.58 10.81
CA SER A 15 -3.17 -4.44 11.56
C SER A 15 -4.55 -3.97 11.07
N GLY A 16 -5.16 -4.65 10.09
CA GLY A 16 -6.49 -4.32 9.58
C GLY A 16 -6.55 -3.26 8.46
N LYS A 17 -5.41 -2.82 7.91
CA LYS A 17 -5.35 -1.81 6.81
C LYS A 17 -6.27 -2.14 5.64
N THR A 18 -6.21 -3.38 5.14
CA THR A 18 -7.03 -3.82 4.01
C THR A 18 -8.52 -3.71 4.30
N ARG A 19 -8.95 -4.08 5.53
CA ARG A 19 -10.35 -3.97 5.94
C ARG A 19 -10.80 -2.52 6.02
N PHE A 20 -10.00 -1.67 6.66
CA PHE A 20 -10.26 -0.24 6.75
C PHE A 20 -10.38 0.39 5.35
N LEU A 21 -9.44 0.07 4.46
CA LEU A 21 -9.38 0.62 3.12
C LEU A 21 -10.59 0.21 2.27
N ASN A 22 -11.01 -1.06 2.34
CA ASN A 22 -12.21 -1.52 1.64
C ASN A 22 -13.48 -0.81 2.14
N THR A 23 -13.67 -0.72 3.45
CA THR A 23 -14.83 -0.02 4.04
C THR A 23 -14.83 1.48 3.71
N LEU A 24 -13.65 2.11 3.65
CA LEU A 24 -13.53 3.50 3.22
C LEU A 24 -13.93 3.66 1.75
N LEU A 25 -13.43 2.80 0.86
CA LEU A 25 -13.72 2.87 -0.57
C LEU A 25 -15.20 2.62 -0.89
N GLU A 26 -15.90 1.79 -0.12
CA GLU A 26 -17.35 1.56 -0.25
C GLU A 26 -18.18 2.85 -0.06
N GLN A 27 -17.65 3.88 0.59
CA GLN A 27 -18.32 5.17 0.79
C GLN A 27 -18.19 6.13 -0.40
N PHE A 28 -17.41 5.77 -1.43
CA PHE A 28 -17.12 6.62 -2.59
C PHE A 28 -17.35 5.88 -3.89
N SER A 29 -17.68 6.62 -4.96
CA SER A 29 -17.65 6.05 -6.30
C SER A 29 -16.21 5.94 -6.81
N SER A 30 -15.99 5.04 -7.78
CA SER A 30 -14.67 4.81 -8.39
C SER A 30 -14.08 6.02 -9.11
N THR A 31 -14.87 7.06 -9.38
CA THR A 31 -14.40 8.32 -9.99
C THR A 31 -13.96 9.36 -8.96
N GLN A 32 -14.25 9.15 -7.67
CA GLN A 32 -13.91 10.08 -6.60
C GLN A 32 -12.58 9.75 -5.91
N VAL A 33 -12.19 8.47 -5.89
CA VAL A 33 -11.00 7.99 -5.19
C VAL A 33 -10.17 7.09 -6.10
N CYS A 34 -8.87 7.32 -6.12
CA CYS A 34 -7.89 6.44 -6.74
C CYS A 34 -7.11 5.71 -5.64
N LEU A 35 -7.08 4.38 -5.70
CA LEU A 35 -6.26 3.56 -4.81
C LEU A 35 -4.90 3.28 -5.45
N VAL A 36 -3.83 3.64 -4.75
CA VAL A 36 -2.47 3.19 -5.05
C VAL A 36 -2.00 2.32 -3.89
N SER A 37 -1.84 1.01 -4.14
CA SER A 37 -1.33 0.07 -3.14
C SER A 37 0.17 -0.11 -3.30
N GLN A 38 0.95 0.08 -2.22
CA GLN A 38 2.40 -0.18 -2.22
C GLN A 38 2.72 -1.66 -2.46
N ASP A 39 1.80 -2.57 -2.11
CA ASP A 39 1.99 -4.01 -2.32
C ASP A 39 2.13 -4.38 -3.81
N ASN A 40 1.61 -3.53 -4.71
CA ASN A 40 1.71 -3.74 -6.16
C ASN A 40 3.11 -3.39 -6.72
N TYR A 41 3.98 -2.76 -5.92
CA TYR A 41 5.27 -2.24 -6.37
C TYR A 41 6.46 -3.01 -5.78
N TYR A 42 6.22 -4.14 -5.09
CA TYR A 42 7.29 -5.01 -4.67
C TYR A 42 8.05 -5.60 -5.87
N ARG A 43 9.38 -5.58 -5.80
CA ARG A 43 10.24 -6.31 -6.73
C ARG A 43 10.09 -7.82 -6.51
N LYS A 44 10.43 -8.59 -7.55
CA LYS A 44 10.50 -10.05 -7.44
C LYS A 44 11.46 -10.45 -6.33
N ARG A 45 11.22 -11.59 -5.69
CA ARG A 45 12.00 -12.07 -4.53
C ARG A 45 13.52 -12.13 -4.80
N ASP A 46 13.90 -12.41 -6.04
CA ASP A 46 15.30 -12.51 -6.44
C ASP A 46 15.97 -11.15 -6.70
N GLU A 47 15.17 -10.11 -6.90
CA GLU A 47 15.61 -8.73 -7.12
C GLU A 47 15.61 -7.89 -5.83
N GLN A 48 15.16 -8.48 -4.72
CA GLN A 48 15.13 -7.80 -3.42
C GLN A 48 16.54 -7.74 -2.80
N PRO A 49 16.92 -6.58 -2.23
CA PRO A 49 18.19 -6.45 -1.54
C PRO A 49 18.25 -7.38 -0.32
N VAL A 50 19.46 -7.85 -0.03
CA VAL A 50 19.76 -8.62 1.17
C VAL A 50 20.37 -7.66 2.18
N ASP A 51 19.79 -7.58 3.37
CA ASP A 51 20.33 -6.74 4.43
C ASP A 51 21.58 -7.37 5.10
N SER A 52 22.17 -6.64 6.06
CA SER A 52 23.36 -7.11 6.79
C SER A 52 23.16 -8.42 7.57
N GLN A 53 21.91 -8.82 7.83
CA GLN A 53 21.55 -10.03 8.56
C GLN A 53 21.17 -11.19 7.61
N GLY A 54 21.33 -11.00 6.29
CA GLY A 54 20.98 -12.01 5.30
C GLY A 54 19.49 -12.07 4.98
N VAL A 55 18.69 -11.09 5.43
CA VAL A 55 17.24 -11.09 5.24
C VAL A 55 16.89 -10.35 3.95
N LYS A 56 16.03 -10.98 3.13
CA LYS A 56 15.35 -10.33 2.01
C LYS A 56 14.01 -9.80 2.50
N ASN A 57 13.97 -8.51 2.80
CA ASN A 57 12.70 -7.84 3.07
C ASN A 57 12.04 -7.38 1.76
N PHE A 58 10.80 -6.94 1.86
CA PHE A 58 10.05 -6.41 0.73
C PHE A 58 10.08 -4.88 0.68
N ASP A 59 10.49 -4.23 1.78
CA ASP A 59 10.72 -2.79 1.92
C ASP A 59 12.17 -2.35 1.59
#